data_AF-A0A934CVM3-F1
#
_entry.id   AF-A0A934CVM3-F1
#
_cell.length_a   1.000
_cell.length_b   1.000
_cell.length_c   1.000
_cell.angle_alpha   90.00
_cell.angle_beta   90.00
_cell.angle_gamma   90.00
#
_symmetry.space_group_name_H-M   'P 1'
#
loop_
_entity.id
_entity.type
_entity.pdbx_description
1 polymer ?
#
loop_
_entity_poly.entity_id
_entity_poly.type
_entity_poly.pdbx_seq_one_letter_code
_entity_poly.pdbx_strand_id
1 'polypeptide(L)'
;MSIDSKEKNEGTNKLHKIKINTPDTGYEPFPVYIINRSTYEALNFDPALGKPATISYKLTKAGTIRLRIARRDNPGLILLTLLDWTEQPFGEHKVQWDGRDASGNIIDNKKILIHFDAKDQALGGKHREHDKLNCGDPKLIIKTNPETLRNIKGNLELRASFSDGPDRIKWSSGCEVKYFIDYGLIKKEVFQKVQNEFSLVIDTSKLSAGEHLITVNISDMNDHVGTAGLRITVAG
;
A
#
# COMPACT_ATOMS: atom_id res chain seq x y z
N MET A 1 82.14 -44.62 -12.47
CA MET A 1 81.14 -45.09 -11.49
C MET A 1 80.59 -43.84 -10.80
N SER A 2 79.43 -43.31 -11.20
CA SER A 2 78.08 -43.82 -10.85
C SER A 2 77.85 -43.70 -9.34
N ILE A 3 76.86 -43.00 -8.78
CA ILE A 3 75.58 -42.47 -9.29
C ILE A 3 75.18 -41.26 -8.43
N ASP A 4 74.45 -40.37 -9.09
CA ASP A 4 73.65 -39.23 -8.67
C ASP A 4 72.43 -39.64 -7.81
N SER A 5 72.08 -38.90 -6.75
CA SER A 5 70.66 -38.64 -6.46
C SER A 5 70.46 -37.54 -5.41
N LYS A 6 69.91 -36.43 -5.92
CA LYS A 6 69.20 -35.40 -5.17
C LYS A 6 67.92 -35.99 -4.57
N GLU A 7 67.76 -35.90 -3.26
CA GLU A 7 66.47 -36.12 -2.61
C GLU A 7 65.63 -34.83 -2.69
N LYS A 8 64.70 -34.82 -3.64
CA LYS A 8 63.63 -33.80 -3.71
C LYS A 8 62.62 -34.08 -2.61
N ASN A 9 62.52 -33.18 -1.65
CA ASN A 9 61.45 -33.18 -0.66
C ASN A 9 60.16 -32.67 -1.34
N GLU A 10 59.38 -33.59 -1.93
CA GLU A 10 58.04 -33.31 -2.43
C GLU A 10 57.09 -33.08 -1.24
N GLY A 11 57.02 -31.81 -0.81
CA GLY A 11 55.95 -31.34 0.06
C GLY A 11 54.61 -31.51 -0.65
N THR A 12 53.96 -32.64 -0.40
CA THR A 12 52.58 -32.88 -0.80
C THR A 12 51.69 -31.91 -0.05
N ASN A 13 51.41 -30.77 -0.68
CA ASN A 13 50.48 -29.77 -0.20
C ASN A 13 49.07 -30.38 -0.29
N LYS A 14 48.73 -31.17 0.75
CA LYS A 14 47.44 -31.83 0.89
C LYS A 14 46.41 -30.72 1.12
N LEU A 15 45.83 -30.23 0.03
CA LEU A 15 44.67 -29.34 0.04
C LEU A 15 43.57 -29.99 0.87
N HIS A 16 43.49 -29.62 2.15
CA HIS A 16 42.36 -29.96 3.00
C HIS A 16 41.19 -29.13 2.47
N LYS A 17 40.37 -29.76 1.62
CA LYS A 17 39.03 -29.24 1.33
C LYS A 17 38.25 -29.31 2.63
N ILE A 18 38.32 -28.23 3.42
CA ILE A 18 37.40 -28.01 4.52
C ILE A 18 36.03 -27.89 3.87
N LYS A 19 35.24 -28.97 3.93
CA LYS A 19 33.80 -28.89 3.65
C LYS A 19 33.18 -28.16 4.83
N ILE A 20 33.12 -26.84 4.72
CA ILE A 20 32.32 -26.02 5.61
C ILE A 20 30.86 -26.34 5.26
N ASN A 21 30.24 -27.28 5.99
CA ASN A 21 28.80 -27.40 6.02
C ASN A 21 28.27 -26.25 6.90
N THR A 22 28.27 -25.03 6.38
CA THR A 22 27.31 -24.05 6.86
C THR A 22 25.94 -24.57 6.41
N PRO A 23 24.96 -24.77 7.31
CA PRO A 23 23.58 -24.73 6.88
C PRO A 23 23.42 -23.34 6.26
N ASP A 24 23.46 -23.29 4.94
CA ASP A 24 23.36 -22.06 4.16
C ASP A 24 21.92 -21.57 4.26
N THR A 25 21.56 -21.05 5.44
CA THR A 25 20.31 -20.34 5.68
C THR A 25 20.45 -18.87 5.30
N GLY A 26 21.46 -18.51 4.47
CA GLY A 26 21.39 -17.39 3.55
C GLY A 26 20.90 -16.07 4.18
N TYR A 27 21.32 -15.76 5.41
CA TYR A 27 21.12 -14.44 5.98
C TYR A 27 22.13 -13.48 5.34
N GLU A 28 21.99 -13.21 4.03
CA GLU A 28 22.61 -12.01 3.47
C GLU A 28 22.11 -10.78 4.25
N PRO A 29 22.98 -9.86 4.70
CA PRO A 29 22.60 -8.72 5.54
C PRO A 29 21.78 -7.65 4.79
N PHE A 30 21.33 -7.92 3.57
CA PHE A 30 20.62 -6.96 2.73
C PHE A 30 19.12 -6.96 3.05
N PRO A 31 18.48 -5.77 3.01
CA PRO A 31 17.04 -5.65 3.23
C PRO A 31 16.25 -6.42 2.16
N VAL A 32 14.98 -6.74 2.45
CA VAL A 32 14.06 -7.31 1.46
C VAL A 32 13.89 -6.32 0.31
N TYR A 33 14.20 -6.74 -0.90
CA TYR A 33 13.98 -5.96 -2.11
C TYR A 33 12.84 -6.54 -2.94
N ILE A 34 12.07 -5.64 -3.54
CA ILE A 34 11.08 -5.95 -4.56
C ILE A 34 11.72 -5.66 -5.91
N ILE A 35 11.91 -6.71 -6.71
CA ILE A 35 12.51 -6.64 -8.05
C ILE A 35 11.54 -7.20 -9.10
N ASN A 36 11.89 -7.06 -10.38
CA ASN A 36 11.13 -7.58 -11.52
C ASN A 36 9.63 -7.24 -11.48
N ARG A 37 9.33 -5.99 -11.10
CA ARG A 37 7.95 -5.48 -11.01
C ARG A 37 7.34 -5.39 -12.41
N SER A 38 6.14 -5.94 -12.58
CA SER A 38 5.31 -5.71 -13.75
C SER A 38 3.95 -5.19 -13.32
N THR A 39 3.61 -4.00 -13.80
CA THR A 39 2.30 -3.36 -13.65
C THR A 39 1.61 -3.15 -14.99
N TYR A 40 2.16 -3.72 -16.07
CA TYR A 40 1.72 -3.45 -17.44
C TYR A 40 0.24 -3.81 -17.64
N GLU A 41 -0.18 -5.01 -17.21
CA GLU A 41 -1.57 -5.42 -17.35
C GLU A 41 -2.50 -4.46 -16.59
N ALA A 42 -2.15 -4.13 -15.34
CA ALA A 42 -2.91 -3.21 -14.50
C ALA A 42 -3.07 -1.80 -15.10
N LEU A 43 -2.10 -1.32 -15.88
CA LEU A 43 -2.15 0.01 -16.51
C LEU A 43 -2.82 0.02 -17.90
N ASN A 44 -3.09 -1.15 -18.50
CA ASN A 44 -3.54 -1.25 -19.90
C ASN A 44 -4.84 -2.03 -20.11
N PHE A 45 -5.33 -2.78 -19.12
CA PHE A 45 -6.61 -3.47 -19.22
C PHE A 45 -7.80 -2.49 -19.16
N ASP A 46 -8.99 -2.98 -19.52
CA ASP A 46 -10.26 -2.26 -19.36
C ASP A 46 -11.02 -2.82 -18.13
N PRO A 47 -11.08 -2.07 -17.01
CA PRO A 47 -11.84 -2.47 -15.82
C PRO A 47 -13.33 -2.72 -16.07
N ALA A 48 -13.93 -2.08 -17.07
CA ALA A 48 -15.36 -2.22 -17.34
C ALA A 48 -15.72 -3.61 -17.87
N LEU A 49 -14.75 -4.35 -18.42
CA LEU A 49 -14.93 -5.74 -18.87
C LEU A 49 -14.95 -6.75 -17.70
N GLY A 50 -14.69 -6.31 -16.47
CA GLY A 50 -14.75 -7.16 -15.26
C GLY A 50 -13.66 -8.22 -15.17
N LYS A 51 -12.69 -8.23 -16.08
CA LYS A 51 -11.52 -9.11 -16.01
C LYS A 51 -10.44 -8.46 -15.15
N PRO A 52 -9.95 -9.10 -14.09
CA PRO A 52 -8.88 -8.55 -13.29
C PRO A 52 -7.56 -8.55 -14.06
N ALA A 53 -6.69 -7.61 -13.72
CA ALA A 53 -5.31 -7.55 -14.18
C ALA A 53 -4.34 -8.06 -13.12
N THR A 54 -3.25 -8.65 -13.60
CA THR A 54 -2.17 -9.16 -12.77
C THR A 54 -1.10 -8.09 -12.54
N ILE A 55 -0.71 -7.93 -11.29
CA ILE A 55 0.48 -7.22 -10.84
C ILE A 55 1.47 -8.29 -10.37
N SER A 56 2.69 -8.28 -10.88
CA SER A 56 3.72 -9.25 -10.48
C SER A 56 4.99 -8.59 -9.95
N TYR A 57 5.68 -9.30 -9.07
CA TYR A 57 6.96 -8.90 -8.51
C TYR A 57 7.72 -10.12 -7.99
N LYS A 58 9.00 -9.95 -7.66
CA LYS A 58 9.82 -10.96 -7.00
C LYS A 58 10.43 -10.39 -5.73
N LEU A 59 10.39 -11.17 -4.66
CA LEU A 59 11.09 -10.87 -3.42
C LEU A 59 12.45 -11.56 -3.39
N THR A 60 13.47 -10.80 -2.99
CA THR A 60 14.82 -11.35 -2.78
C THR A 60 14.92 -12.20 -1.52
N LYS A 61 13.98 -12.06 -0.57
CA LYS A 61 13.83 -12.86 0.65
C LYS A 61 12.36 -12.89 1.12
N ALA A 62 12.03 -13.76 2.08
CA ALA A 62 10.74 -13.66 2.77
C ALA A 62 10.63 -12.30 3.48
N GLY A 63 9.44 -11.69 3.47
CA GLY A 63 9.24 -10.32 3.93
C GLY A 63 7.76 -9.98 4.10
N THR A 64 7.48 -8.77 4.56
CA THR A 64 6.12 -8.22 4.57
C THR A 64 5.97 -7.15 3.50
N ILE A 65 4.89 -7.24 2.72
CA ILE A 65 4.70 -6.43 1.51
C ILE A 65 3.44 -5.61 1.63
N ARG A 66 3.52 -4.36 1.20
CA ARG A 66 2.36 -3.50 0.99
C ARG A 66 2.33 -3.04 -0.46
N LEU A 67 1.16 -3.14 -1.07
CA LEU A 67 0.87 -2.63 -2.40
C LEU A 67 -0.27 -1.63 -2.31
N ARG A 68 -0.02 -0.38 -2.69
CA ARG A 68 -1.05 0.67 -2.74
C ARG A 68 -1.23 1.18 -4.16
N ILE A 69 -2.45 1.49 -4.52
CA ILE A 69 -2.81 2.21 -5.73
C ILE A 69 -3.04 3.67 -5.33
N ALA A 70 -2.28 4.56 -5.96
CA ALA A 70 -2.38 6.00 -5.77
C ALA A 70 -2.63 6.70 -7.10
N ARG A 71 -3.08 7.95 -7.03
CA ARG A 71 -3.13 8.82 -8.21
C ARG A 71 -1.73 9.21 -8.66
N ARG A 72 -1.47 9.14 -9.97
CA ARG A 72 -0.15 9.50 -10.54
C ARG A 72 0.14 10.98 -10.41
N ASP A 73 -0.87 11.81 -10.64
CA ASP A 73 -0.84 13.27 -10.53
C ASP A 73 -0.90 13.75 -9.07
N ASN A 74 -1.34 12.90 -8.14
CA ASN A 74 -1.34 13.17 -6.72
C ASN A 74 -1.03 11.89 -5.92
N PRO A 75 0.25 11.50 -5.78
CA PRO A 75 0.63 10.25 -5.11
C PRO A 75 0.21 10.15 -3.64
N GLY A 76 -0.15 11.27 -3.01
CA GLY A 76 -0.70 11.30 -1.66
C GLY A 76 -2.18 10.94 -1.56
N LEU A 77 -2.90 10.82 -2.70
CA LEU A 77 -4.25 10.30 -2.77
C LEU A 77 -4.21 8.79 -3.00
N ILE A 78 -4.40 8.05 -1.92
CA ILE A 78 -4.47 6.59 -1.93
C ILE A 78 -5.91 6.18 -2.28
N LEU A 79 -6.04 5.40 -3.35
CA LEU A 79 -7.32 4.90 -3.87
C LEU A 79 -7.66 3.51 -3.31
N LEU A 80 -6.65 2.67 -3.09
CA LEU A 80 -6.81 1.29 -2.61
C LEU A 80 -5.50 0.75 -2.04
N THR A 81 -5.58 -0.05 -0.98
CA THR A 81 -4.50 -0.92 -0.51
C THR A 81 -4.83 -2.36 -0.91
N LEU A 82 -4.02 -2.95 -1.79
CA LEU A 82 -4.19 -4.32 -2.31
C LEU A 82 -3.61 -5.38 -1.38
N LEU A 83 -2.40 -5.12 -0.90
CA LEU A 83 -1.74 -5.89 0.15
C LEU A 83 -1.40 -4.91 1.26
N ASP A 84 -1.74 -5.26 2.49
CA ASP A 84 -1.44 -4.46 3.66
C ASP A 84 -0.50 -5.25 4.56
N TRP A 85 0.79 -4.87 4.54
CA TRP A 85 1.88 -5.52 5.26
C TRP A 85 1.81 -7.05 5.33
N THR A 86 1.44 -7.67 4.22
CA THR A 86 1.13 -9.09 4.13
C THR A 86 2.43 -9.89 4.05
N GLU A 87 2.57 -10.91 4.91
CA GLU A 87 3.74 -11.81 4.86
C GLU A 87 3.76 -12.60 3.56
N GLN A 88 4.93 -12.65 2.92
CA GLN A 88 5.15 -13.34 1.66
C GLN A 88 6.49 -14.09 1.70
N PRO A 89 6.55 -15.35 1.22
CA PRO A 89 7.81 -16.08 1.12
C PRO A 89 8.74 -15.48 0.06
N PHE A 90 10.02 -15.90 0.08
CA PHE A 90 10.95 -15.62 -1.01
C PHE A 90 10.39 -16.12 -2.36
N GLY A 91 10.65 -15.39 -3.44
CA GLY A 91 10.32 -15.83 -4.80
C GLY A 91 9.34 -14.91 -5.52
N GLU A 92 8.68 -15.47 -6.54
CA GLU A 92 7.76 -14.74 -7.42
C GLU A 92 6.35 -14.66 -6.84
N HIS A 93 5.72 -13.50 -7.02
CA HIS A 93 4.40 -13.18 -6.50
C HIS A 93 3.52 -12.53 -7.55
N LYS A 94 2.22 -12.78 -7.43
CA LYS A 94 1.17 -12.20 -8.27
C LYS A 94 0.00 -11.74 -7.41
N VAL A 95 -0.52 -10.57 -7.72
CA VAL A 95 -1.72 -9.98 -7.11
C VAL A 95 -2.69 -9.62 -8.22
N GLN A 96 -3.96 -9.94 -8.03
CA GLN A 96 -5.03 -9.58 -8.97
C GLN A 96 -5.68 -8.27 -8.53
N TRP A 97 -6.01 -7.42 -9.49
CA TRP A 97 -6.74 -6.19 -9.27
C TRP A 97 -7.78 -5.98 -10.36
N ASP A 98 -9.01 -5.66 -9.96
CA ASP A 98 -10.17 -5.56 -10.85
C ASP A 98 -10.39 -4.16 -11.44
N GLY A 99 -9.53 -3.20 -11.12
CA GLY A 99 -9.62 -1.85 -11.67
C GLY A 99 -10.49 -0.90 -10.84
N ARG A 100 -10.82 -1.29 -9.60
CA ARG A 100 -11.66 -0.50 -8.69
C ARG A 100 -10.87 0.10 -7.52
N ASP A 101 -11.40 1.18 -6.97
CA ASP A 101 -10.92 1.77 -5.70
C ASP A 101 -11.47 1.00 -4.47
N ALA A 102 -11.11 1.44 -3.26
CA ALA A 102 -11.56 0.84 -2.00
C ALA A 102 -13.08 0.89 -1.76
N SER A 103 -13.82 1.63 -2.58
CA SER A 103 -15.27 1.74 -2.51
C SER A 103 -15.96 1.11 -3.72
N GLY A 104 -15.21 0.36 -4.54
CA GLY A 104 -15.74 -0.39 -5.68
C GLY A 104 -15.98 0.46 -6.92
N ASN A 105 -15.51 1.71 -6.98
CA ASN A 105 -15.64 2.54 -8.16
C ASN A 105 -14.57 2.17 -9.19
N ILE A 106 -14.97 2.04 -10.47
CA ILE A 106 -14.00 1.93 -11.56
C ILE A 106 -13.13 3.19 -11.60
N ILE A 107 -11.82 3.00 -11.76
CA ILE A 107 -10.85 4.09 -11.89
C ILE A 107 -10.19 4.08 -13.27
N ASP A 108 -9.79 5.27 -13.73
CA ASP A 108 -8.93 5.40 -14.91
C ASP A 108 -7.51 4.89 -14.57
N ASN A 109 -7.26 3.64 -14.92
CA ASN A 109 -6.03 2.93 -14.62
C ASN A 109 -4.79 3.47 -15.37
N LYS A 110 -4.96 4.35 -16.37
CA LYS A 110 -3.82 5.03 -17.02
C LYS A 110 -3.25 6.16 -16.16
N LYS A 111 -4.02 6.62 -15.17
CA LYS A 111 -3.67 7.75 -14.30
C LYS A 111 -3.29 7.32 -12.87
N ILE A 112 -2.97 6.06 -12.67
CA ILE A 112 -2.51 5.56 -11.37
C ILE A 112 -1.01 5.29 -11.32
N LEU A 113 -0.52 5.19 -10.10
CA LEU A 113 0.79 4.67 -9.70
C LEU A 113 0.56 3.53 -8.71
N ILE A 114 1.32 2.44 -8.84
CA ILE A 114 1.30 1.33 -7.88
C ILE A 114 2.57 1.44 -7.03
N HIS A 115 2.39 1.70 -5.75
CA HIS A 115 3.46 1.76 -4.75
C HIS A 115 3.75 0.35 -4.23
N PHE A 116 5.04 0.02 -4.19
CA PHE A 116 5.55 -1.26 -3.69
C PHE A 116 6.42 -0.95 -2.48
N ASP A 117 6.03 -1.45 -1.32
CA ASP A 117 6.83 -1.36 -0.10
C ASP A 117 7.11 -2.77 0.43
N ALA A 118 8.34 -2.99 0.89
CA ALA A 118 8.74 -4.22 1.56
C ALA A 118 9.43 -3.90 2.88
N LYS A 119 9.28 -4.80 3.84
CA LYS A 119 10.06 -4.85 5.07
C LYS A 119 10.58 -6.25 5.32
N ASP A 120 11.76 -6.30 5.94
CA ASP A 120 12.32 -7.54 6.45
C ASP A 120 11.50 -8.03 7.66
N GLN A 121 11.26 -9.35 7.73
CA GLN A 121 10.68 -9.97 8.93
C GLN A 121 11.62 -9.84 10.13
N ALA A 122 12.94 -9.73 9.91
CA ALA A 122 13.97 -9.72 10.95
C ALA A 122 14.44 -8.31 11.39
N LEU A 123 14.40 -7.30 10.51
CA LEU A 123 14.97 -5.97 10.77
C LEU A 123 13.94 -4.86 10.55
N GLY A 124 13.33 -4.44 11.67
CA GLY A 124 12.28 -3.43 11.72
C GLY A 124 12.77 -2.00 11.48
N GLY A 125 12.37 -1.43 10.34
CA GLY A 125 12.36 0.01 10.12
C GLY A 125 10.98 0.59 10.45
N LYS A 126 10.95 1.66 11.27
CA LYS A 126 9.84 2.53 11.75
C LYS A 126 8.56 1.86 12.33
N HIS A 127 8.19 0.66 11.89
CA HIS A 127 7.14 -0.19 12.47
C HIS A 127 7.62 -1.03 13.66
N ARG A 128 8.66 -0.58 14.37
CA ARG A 128 9.00 -1.08 15.72
C ARG A 128 8.29 -0.28 16.81
N GLU A 129 7.74 0.87 16.46
CA GLU A 129 7.18 1.82 17.45
C GLU A 129 5.75 1.46 17.87
N HIS A 130 5.11 0.49 17.20
CA HIS A 130 3.80 -0.02 17.59
C HIS A 130 3.65 -1.52 17.30
N ASP A 131 2.69 -2.14 17.98
CA ASP A 131 2.36 -3.56 17.87
C ASP A 131 2.04 -3.97 16.42
N LYS A 132 2.48 -5.17 16.01
CA LYS A 132 2.11 -5.81 14.74
C LYS A 132 0.60 -5.89 14.57
N LEU A 133 -0.16 -6.05 15.65
CA LEU A 133 -1.62 -6.07 15.62
C LEU A 133 -2.24 -4.74 15.18
N ASN A 134 -1.48 -3.64 15.27
CA ASN A 134 -1.91 -2.30 14.87
C ASN A 134 -1.20 -1.82 13.59
N CYS A 135 -0.50 -2.72 12.90
CA CYS A 135 0.28 -2.45 11.68
C CYS A 135 -0.59 -2.72 10.45
N GLY A 136 -1.63 -1.93 10.28
CA GLY A 136 -2.53 -2.06 9.14
C GLY A 136 -3.21 -0.74 8.80
N ASP A 137 -3.55 -0.59 7.53
CA ASP A 137 -4.35 0.51 7.04
C ASP A 137 -5.74 0.44 7.67
N PRO A 138 -6.21 1.53 8.29
CA PRO A 138 -7.52 1.51 8.92
C PRO A 138 -8.60 1.48 7.84
N LYS A 139 -9.65 0.72 8.12
CA LYS A 139 -10.82 0.68 7.25
C LYS A 139 -11.75 1.83 7.58
N LEU A 140 -12.21 2.52 6.55
CA LEU A 140 -13.08 3.69 6.71
C LEU A 140 -14.51 3.39 6.26
N ILE A 141 -15.46 4.05 6.90
CA ILE A 141 -16.87 4.12 6.49
C ILE A 141 -17.23 5.60 6.32
N ILE A 142 -18.02 5.91 5.29
CA ILE A 142 -18.58 7.23 5.08
C ILE A 142 -20.09 7.18 5.24
N LYS A 143 -20.64 8.11 6.02
CA LYS A 143 -22.07 8.40 6.12
C LYS A 143 -22.35 9.79 5.58
N THR A 144 -23.57 10.01 5.09
CA THR A 144 -23.97 11.30 4.53
C THR A 144 -25.32 11.77 5.04
N ASN A 145 -25.51 13.08 4.99
CA ASN A 145 -26.81 13.72 5.10
C ASN A 145 -26.96 14.77 3.98
N PRO A 146 -27.90 14.61 3.04
CA PRO A 146 -28.87 13.52 2.95
C PRO A 146 -28.23 12.15 2.66
N GLU A 147 -28.91 11.07 3.04
CA GLU A 147 -28.48 9.69 2.72
C GLU A 147 -28.63 9.37 1.22
N THR A 148 -29.57 10.04 0.55
CA THR A 148 -29.75 9.88 -0.90
C THR A 148 -28.64 10.61 -1.64
N LEU A 149 -27.84 9.86 -2.38
CA LEU A 149 -26.66 10.39 -3.10
C LEU A 149 -26.95 10.85 -4.54
N ARG A 150 -28.23 10.99 -4.92
CA ARG A 150 -28.65 11.36 -6.27
C ARG A 150 -29.36 12.70 -6.27
N ASN A 151 -29.12 13.50 -7.32
CA ASN A 151 -29.73 14.81 -7.54
C ASN A 151 -29.63 15.74 -6.31
N ILE A 152 -28.48 15.71 -5.63
CA ILE A 152 -28.24 16.50 -4.43
C ILE A 152 -28.26 17.99 -4.79
N LYS A 153 -28.84 18.80 -3.91
CA LYS A 153 -28.87 20.27 -3.98
C LYS A 153 -28.51 20.86 -2.61
N GLY A 154 -27.77 21.96 -2.60
CA GLY A 154 -27.37 22.65 -1.37
C GLY A 154 -26.24 21.93 -0.64
N ASN A 155 -26.39 21.70 0.66
CA ASN A 155 -25.32 21.13 1.47
C ASN A 155 -25.39 19.60 1.54
N LEU A 156 -24.24 18.95 1.33
CA LEU A 156 -23.99 17.55 1.63
C LEU A 156 -23.06 17.45 2.84
N GLU A 157 -23.55 16.94 3.95
CA GLU A 157 -22.72 16.59 5.09
C GLU A 157 -22.12 15.20 4.88
N LEU A 158 -20.80 15.09 5.01
CA LEU A 158 -20.03 13.86 5.01
C LEU A 158 -19.48 13.61 6.40
N ARG A 159 -19.53 12.35 6.84
CA ARG A 159 -18.96 11.88 8.10
C ARG A 159 -18.15 10.63 7.83
N ALA A 160 -16.83 10.72 7.99
CA ALA A 160 -15.93 9.59 7.88
C ALA A 160 -15.57 9.06 9.27
N SER A 161 -15.59 7.75 9.45
CA SER A 161 -15.20 7.09 10.69
C SER A 161 -14.48 5.77 10.41
N PHE A 162 -13.85 5.20 11.43
CA PHE A 162 -13.16 3.91 11.33
C PHE A 162 -14.14 2.76 11.52
N SER A 163 -14.15 1.76 10.63
CA SER A 163 -15.09 0.62 10.71
C SER A 163 -14.89 -0.22 11.96
N ASP A 164 -13.63 -0.38 12.37
CA ASP A 164 -13.26 -1.22 13.50
C ASP A 164 -13.23 -0.44 14.83
N GLY A 165 -13.69 0.81 14.80
CA GLY A 165 -13.60 1.74 15.92
C GLY A 165 -12.19 2.31 16.13
N PRO A 166 -12.06 3.39 16.92
CA PRO A 166 -10.78 4.02 17.22
C PRO A 166 -9.88 3.18 18.13
N ASP A 167 -10.43 2.19 18.86
CA ASP A 167 -9.69 1.46 19.90
C ASP A 167 -8.59 0.53 19.34
N ARG A 168 -8.76 0.08 18.09
CA ARG A 168 -7.68 -0.59 17.33
C ARG A 168 -6.63 0.39 16.79
N ILE A 169 -6.95 1.68 16.81
CA ILE A 169 -6.19 2.76 16.22
C ILE A 169 -5.58 3.59 17.35
N LYS A 170 -4.55 3.03 17.98
CA LYS A 170 -3.79 3.72 19.04
C LYS A 170 -2.79 4.73 18.45
N TRP A 171 -3.26 5.61 17.57
CA TRP A 171 -2.39 6.63 17.01
C TRP A 171 -2.21 7.76 18.02
N SER A 172 -1.14 7.66 18.80
CA SER A 172 -0.75 8.67 19.79
C SER A 172 -0.31 10.00 19.17
N SER A 173 0.08 9.97 17.89
CA SER A 173 0.61 11.12 17.16
C SER A 173 -0.44 11.92 16.38
N GLY A 174 -1.73 11.59 16.57
CA GLY A 174 -2.82 12.22 15.82
C GLY A 174 -2.99 11.65 14.41
N CYS A 175 -3.69 12.40 13.55
CA CYS A 175 -3.97 12.02 12.17
C CYS A 175 -4.14 13.22 11.24
N GLU A 176 -4.04 12.97 9.95
CA GLU A 176 -4.31 13.90 8.87
C GLU A 176 -5.49 13.38 8.05
N VAL A 177 -6.50 14.21 7.83
CA VAL A 177 -7.68 13.89 7.01
C VAL A 177 -7.64 14.74 5.75
N LYS A 178 -7.80 14.10 4.59
CA LYS A 178 -7.89 14.74 3.28
C LYS A 178 -9.18 14.37 2.61
N TYR A 179 -9.85 15.36 2.07
CA TYR A 179 -11.08 15.22 1.29
C TYR A 179 -10.80 15.62 -0.15
N PHE A 180 -11.25 14.78 -1.07
CA PHE A 180 -11.08 14.98 -2.51
C PHE A 180 -12.43 14.94 -3.22
N ILE A 181 -12.58 15.76 -4.25
CA ILE A 181 -13.65 15.66 -5.24
C ILE A 181 -13.00 15.50 -6.61
N ASP A 182 -13.36 14.45 -7.34
CA ASP A 182 -12.82 14.12 -8.66
C ASP A 182 -11.29 14.15 -8.69
N TYR A 183 -10.69 13.56 -7.64
CA TYR A 183 -9.25 13.49 -7.39
C TYR A 183 -8.57 14.84 -7.04
N GLY A 184 -9.30 15.97 -7.09
CA GLY A 184 -8.83 17.27 -6.62
C GLY A 184 -8.96 17.40 -5.10
N LEU A 185 -7.88 17.81 -4.42
CA LEU A 185 -7.91 18.04 -2.97
C LEU A 185 -8.76 19.29 -2.68
N ILE A 186 -9.82 19.13 -1.88
CA ILE A 186 -10.71 20.23 -1.50
C ILE A 186 -10.51 20.69 -0.05
N LYS A 187 -10.05 19.79 0.83
CA LYS A 187 -9.79 20.11 2.24
C LYS A 187 -8.76 19.16 2.83
N LYS A 188 -7.91 19.71 3.70
CA LYS A 188 -6.94 18.97 4.51
C LYS A 188 -7.03 19.47 5.95
N GLU A 189 -7.10 18.56 6.91
CA GLU A 189 -7.14 18.86 8.34
C GLU A 189 -6.16 17.96 9.09
N VAL A 190 -5.54 18.49 10.14
CA VAL A 190 -4.61 17.75 11.01
C VAL A 190 -5.14 17.79 12.43
N PHE A 191 -5.28 16.63 13.04
CA PHE A 191 -5.79 16.45 14.39
C PHE A 191 -4.68 15.91 15.27
N GLN A 192 -4.41 16.56 16.41
CA GLN A 192 -3.42 16.09 17.38
C GLN A 192 -3.84 14.80 18.09
N LYS A 193 -5.14 14.49 18.09
CA LYS A 193 -5.73 13.27 18.64
C LYS A 193 -6.73 12.70 17.65
N VAL A 194 -6.76 11.38 17.53
CA VAL A 194 -7.74 10.68 16.68
C VAL A 194 -9.14 10.92 17.23
N GLN A 195 -10.05 11.30 16.34
CA GLN A 195 -11.46 11.45 16.64
C GLN A 195 -12.23 10.20 16.19
N ASN A 196 -13.42 10.00 16.75
CA ASN A 196 -14.30 8.90 16.34
C ASN A 196 -14.88 9.14 14.94
N GLU A 197 -15.07 10.40 14.57
CA GLU A 197 -15.71 10.84 13.33
C GLU A 197 -15.07 12.14 12.86
N PHE A 198 -14.98 12.31 11.54
CA PHE A 198 -14.46 13.49 10.86
C PHE A 198 -15.49 14.00 9.86
N SER A 199 -15.90 15.26 10.02
CA SER A 199 -17.03 15.82 9.27
C SER A 199 -16.60 16.89 8.27
N LEU A 200 -17.24 16.88 7.10
CA LEU A 200 -17.12 17.91 6.08
C LEU A 200 -18.51 18.26 5.53
N VAL A 201 -18.82 19.55 5.45
CA VAL A 201 -19.99 20.03 4.68
C VAL A 201 -19.51 20.50 3.31
N ILE A 202 -20.04 19.88 2.25
CA ILE A 202 -19.82 20.29 0.86
C ILE A 202 -21.02 21.10 0.40
N ASP A 203 -20.78 22.32 -0.07
CA ASP A 203 -21.75 23.11 -0.80
C ASP A 203 -21.79 22.64 -2.27
N THR A 204 -22.78 21.82 -2.61
CA THR A 204 -22.94 21.23 -3.95
C THR A 204 -23.30 22.26 -5.02
N SER A 205 -23.73 23.48 -4.65
CA SER A 205 -23.97 24.55 -5.64
C SER A 205 -22.68 25.04 -6.31
N LYS A 206 -21.52 24.68 -5.76
CA LYS A 206 -20.19 24.98 -6.31
C LYS A 206 -19.67 23.88 -7.23
N LEU A 207 -20.40 22.78 -7.37
CA LEU A 207 -20.08 21.69 -8.27
C LEU A 207 -20.86 21.83 -9.57
N SER A 208 -20.31 21.34 -10.67
CA SER A 208 -21.06 21.20 -11.91
C SER A 208 -22.20 20.19 -11.73
N ALA A 209 -23.26 20.32 -12.53
CA ALA A 209 -24.26 19.25 -12.61
C ALA A 209 -23.61 17.96 -13.14
N GLY A 210 -23.98 16.81 -12.58
CA GLY A 210 -23.47 15.50 -13.00
C GLY A 210 -22.93 14.64 -11.86
N GLU A 211 -22.19 13.58 -12.23
CA GLU A 211 -21.59 12.66 -11.27
C GLU A 211 -20.26 13.18 -10.74
N HIS A 212 -20.05 13.03 -9.44
CA HIS A 212 -18.80 13.37 -8.76
C HIS A 212 -18.35 12.22 -7.86
N LEU A 213 -17.03 12.00 -7.80
CA LEU A 213 -16.42 11.05 -6.86
C LEU A 213 -15.85 11.81 -5.67
N ILE A 214 -16.36 11.51 -4.48
CA ILE A 214 -15.79 11.98 -3.22
C ILE A 214 -14.88 10.89 -2.67
N THR A 215 -13.67 11.26 -2.24
CA THR A 215 -12.74 10.36 -1.55
C THR A 215 -12.26 11.00 -0.26
N VAL A 216 -12.16 10.21 0.80
CA VAL A 216 -11.58 10.59 2.08
C VAL A 216 -10.36 9.72 2.33
N ASN A 217 -9.23 10.34 2.64
CA ASN A 217 -8.06 9.65 3.19
C ASN A 217 -7.85 10.10 4.64
N ILE A 218 -7.64 9.14 5.52
CA ILE A 218 -7.25 9.39 6.91
C ILE A 218 -5.92 8.68 7.14
N SER A 219 -4.86 9.46 7.28
CA SER A 219 -3.51 8.95 7.50
C SER A 219 -3.00 9.27 8.89
N ASP A 220 -2.23 8.37 9.48
CA ASP A 220 -1.48 8.66 10.68
C ASP A 220 -0.07 9.18 10.38
N MET A 221 0.70 9.44 11.43
CA MET A 221 2.09 9.86 11.31
C MET A 221 3.06 8.68 11.10
N ASN A 222 2.55 7.44 11.01
CA ASN A 222 3.32 6.21 10.80
C ASN A 222 3.03 5.56 9.43
N ASP A 223 2.51 6.34 8.47
CA ASP A 223 2.28 5.89 7.09
C ASP A 223 1.19 4.80 6.97
N HIS A 224 0.26 4.71 7.91
CA HIS A 224 -1.04 4.05 7.70
C HIS A 224 -1.99 5.02 7.00
N VAL A 225 -2.75 4.53 6.02
CA VAL A 225 -3.73 5.34 5.29
C VAL A 225 -5.02 4.55 5.10
N GLY A 226 -6.08 5.00 5.77
CA GLY A 226 -7.42 4.55 5.45
C GLY A 226 -7.99 5.34 4.28
N THR A 227 -8.71 4.66 3.40
CA THR A 227 -9.37 5.28 2.26
C THR A 227 -10.80 4.77 2.11
N ALA A 228 -11.72 5.67 1.79
CA ALA A 228 -13.07 5.38 1.39
C ALA A 228 -13.56 6.48 0.45
N GLY A 229 -14.58 6.18 -0.35
CA GLY A 229 -15.20 7.11 -1.26
C GLY A 229 -16.65 6.76 -1.56
N LEU A 230 -17.32 7.69 -2.21
CA LEU A 230 -18.69 7.52 -2.68
C LEU A 230 -18.93 8.36 -3.92
N ARG A 231 -19.87 7.94 -4.76
CA ARG A 231 -20.35 8.71 -5.90
C ARG A 231 -21.60 9.46 -5.52
N ILE A 232 -21.67 10.71 -5.94
CA ILE A 232 -22.88 11.53 -5.87
C ILE A 232 -23.29 12.00 -7.26
N THR A 233 -24.55 12.35 -7.40
CA THR A 233 -25.03 13.13 -8.56
C THR A 233 -25.54 14.47 -8.07
N VAL A 234 -25.00 15.56 -8.62
CA VAL A 234 -25.46 16.93 -8.37
C VAL A 234 -26.48 17.29 -9.44
N ALA A 235 -27.62 17.85 -9.00
CA ALA A 235 -28.68 18.26 -9.91
C ALA A 235 -28.28 19.50 -10.71
N GLY A 236 -28.77 19.58 -11.95
CA GLY A 236 -28.74 20.80 -12.77
C GLY A 236 -29.74 21.87 -12.36
#